data_AF-A0A059A3I1-F1
#
_entry.id   AF-A0A059A3I1-F1
#
_cell.length_a   1.000
_cell.length_b   1.000
_cell.length_c   1.000
_cell.angle_alpha   90.00
_cell.angle_beta   90.00
_cell.angle_gamma   90.00
#
_symmetry.space_group_name_H-M   'P 1'
#
loop_
_entity.id
_entity.type
_entity.pdbx_description
1 polymer ?
#
loop_
_entity_poly.entity_id
_entity_poly.type
_entity_poly.pdbx_seq_one_letter_code
_entity_poly.pdbx_strand_id
1 'polypeptide(L)'
;MNPQSYLDCGGTKAFSDEFDRQSLVVREVLRIKKVLDNSQCESDSALYESLRKLQLMTISMDILEKTKIGITLNSLRRKDVSTQIARLAHNITMRWKAMVEEICRSTEDNAVGNSYVDPCKLGEMDCADRPTSL
;
A
#
# COMPACT_ATOMS: atom_id res chain seq x y z
N MET A 1 -11.28 43.93 -41.36
CA MET A 1 -12.10 42.71 -41.48
C MET A 1 -11.24 41.51 -41.14
N ASN A 2 -11.85 40.62 -40.35
CA ASN A 2 -11.51 39.27 -39.90
C ASN A 2 -10.37 39.02 -38.88
N PRO A 3 -10.73 38.53 -37.67
CA PRO A 3 -9.85 38.01 -36.62
C PRO A 3 -9.45 36.52 -36.82
N GLN A 4 -8.20 36.19 -36.55
CA GLN A 4 -7.81 34.84 -36.13
C GLN A 4 -7.59 34.89 -34.62
N SER A 5 -8.55 34.51 -33.77
CA SER A 5 -9.09 33.16 -33.54
C SER A 5 -8.00 32.08 -33.43
N TYR A 6 -8.10 31.33 -32.34
CA TYR A 6 -7.33 30.15 -31.94
C TYR A 6 -5.95 30.39 -31.33
N LEU A 7 -5.90 30.37 -29.99
CA LEU A 7 -5.28 29.27 -29.24
C LEU A 7 -5.96 29.18 -27.86
N ASP A 8 -7.04 28.41 -27.82
CA ASP A 8 -7.39 27.62 -26.64
C ASP A 8 -6.21 26.67 -26.35
N CYS A 9 -5.69 26.71 -25.12
CA CYS A 9 -4.79 25.70 -24.58
C CYS A 9 -5.17 25.46 -23.12
N GLY A 10 -6.41 25.01 -22.90
CA GLY A 10 -6.84 24.42 -21.63
C GLY A 10 -6.16 23.07 -21.34
N GLY A 11 -4.83 23.02 -21.28
CA GLY A 11 -4.06 21.76 -21.26
C GLY A 11 -3.39 21.36 -19.93
N THR A 12 -3.26 22.22 -18.92
CA THR A 12 -2.37 21.92 -17.77
C THR A 12 -3.00 21.96 -16.38
N LYS A 13 -4.30 22.25 -16.27
CA LYS A 13 -4.98 22.35 -14.96
C LYS A 13 -5.36 21.00 -14.33
N ALA A 14 -5.40 19.91 -15.10
CA ALA A 14 -5.87 18.61 -14.59
C ALA A 14 -4.81 17.82 -13.81
N PHE A 15 -3.52 17.95 -14.17
CA PHE A 15 -2.44 17.22 -13.50
C PHE A 15 -2.07 17.82 -12.14
N SER A 16 -2.13 19.14 -11.99
CA SER A 16 -1.85 19.82 -10.72
C SER A 16 -2.91 19.51 -9.66
N ASP A 17 -4.20 19.51 -10.04
CA ASP A 17 -5.31 19.29 -9.09
C ASP A 17 -5.26 17.89 -8.45
N GLU A 18 -4.87 16.86 -9.19
CA GLU A 18 -4.73 15.50 -8.65
C GLU A 18 -3.54 15.37 -7.69
N PHE A 19 -2.38 15.95 -8.03
CA PHE A 19 -1.22 15.97 -7.14
C PHE A 19 -1.49 16.74 -5.84
N ASP A 20 -2.18 17.87 -5.93
CA ASP A 20 -2.57 18.69 -4.78
C ASP A 20 -3.53 17.93 -3.85
N ARG A 21 -4.48 17.17 -4.42
CA ARG A 21 -5.39 16.29 -3.66
C ARG A 21 -4.65 15.18 -2.93
N GLN A 22 -3.74 14.46 -3.62
CA GLN A 22 -2.94 13.42 -2.98
C GLN A 22 -2.08 13.98 -1.85
N SER A 23 -1.48 15.16 -2.05
CA SER A 23 -0.73 15.87 -1.02
C SER A 23 -1.59 16.22 0.21
N LEU A 24 -2.84 16.68 0.00
CA LEU A 24 -3.80 16.94 1.09
C LEU A 24 -4.14 15.66 1.87
N VAL A 25 -4.39 14.55 1.18
CA VAL A 25 -4.67 13.26 1.82
C VAL A 25 -3.48 12.79 2.64
N VAL A 26 -2.27 12.83 2.09
CA VAL A 26 -1.03 12.46 2.81
C VAL A 26 -0.86 13.31 4.07
N ARG A 27 -1.04 14.63 3.98
CA ARG A 27 -0.93 15.53 5.13
C ARG A 27 -1.94 15.20 6.22
N GLU A 28 -3.20 14.95 5.86
CA GLU A 28 -4.23 14.63 6.85
C GLU A 28 -4.00 13.25 7.48
N VAL A 29 -3.55 12.26 6.71
CA VAL A 29 -3.17 10.95 7.24
C VAL A 29 -2.00 11.08 8.22
N LEU A 30 -1.01 11.93 7.95
CA LEU A 30 0.08 12.19 8.88
C LEU A 30 -0.39 12.88 10.17
N ARG A 31 -1.39 13.77 10.07
CA ARG A 31 -2.01 14.41 11.25
C ARG A 31 -2.72 13.38 12.12
N ILE A 32 -3.52 12.50 11.51
CA ILE A 32 -4.16 11.37 12.20
C ILE A 32 -3.10 10.44 12.80
N LYS A 33 -2.07 10.09 12.03
CA LYS A 33 -0.95 9.24 12.48
C LYS A 33 -0.37 9.76 13.79
N LYS A 34 -0.12 11.07 13.89
CA LYS A 34 0.44 11.70 15.09
C LYS A 34 -0.44 11.48 16.33
N VAL A 35 -1.76 11.59 16.19
CA VAL A 35 -2.71 11.30 17.28
C VAL A 35 -2.61 9.83 17.69
N LEU A 36 -2.59 8.91 16.72
CA LEU A 36 -2.54 7.47 16.99
C LEU A 36 -1.19 7.00 17.57
N ASP A 37 -0.08 7.62 17.18
CA ASP A 37 1.24 7.36 17.76
C ASP A 37 1.27 7.77 19.24
N ASN A 38 0.66 8.92 19.56
CA ASN A 38 0.54 9.50 20.91
C ASN A 38 -0.62 8.92 21.72
N SER A 39 -1.09 7.71 21.40
CA SER A 39 -2.32 7.14 21.97
C SER A 39 -2.41 7.07 23.50
N GLN A 40 -1.29 7.13 24.21
CA GLN A 40 -1.28 7.14 25.69
C GLN A 40 -1.66 8.50 26.29
N CYS A 41 -1.52 9.58 25.51
CA CYS A 41 -1.80 10.95 25.92
C CYS A 41 -3.10 11.49 25.33
N GLU A 42 -3.71 10.74 24.41
CA GLU A 42 -4.94 11.11 23.72
C GLU A 42 -6.14 10.45 24.39
N SER A 43 -7.31 11.09 24.28
CA SER A 43 -8.55 10.50 24.76
C SER A 43 -9.08 9.42 23.84
N ASP A 44 -9.83 8.46 24.38
CA ASP A 44 -10.51 7.41 23.60
C ASP A 44 -11.39 8.00 22.48
N SER A 45 -12.05 9.13 22.73
CA SER A 45 -12.85 9.84 21.71
C SER A 45 -11.97 10.37 20.58
N ALA A 46 -10.85 11.03 20.90
CA ALA A 46 -9.92 11.54 19.89
C ALA A 46 -9.35 10.42 19.02
N LEU A 47 -9.01 9.28 19.63
CA LEU A 47 -8.54 8.09 18.92
C LEU A 47 -9.63 7.47 18.03
N TYR A 48 -10.85 7.32 18.56
CA TYR A 48 -11.96 6.74 17.83
C TYR A 48 -12.36 7.60 16.62
N GLU A 49 -12.48 8.92 16.80
CA GLU A 49 -12.81 9.85 15.72
C GLU A 49 -11.71 9.88 14.65
N SER A 50 -10.45 9.83 15.07
CA SER A 50 -9.30 9.74 14.15
C SER A 50 -9.34 8.47 13.31
N LEU A 51 -9.66 7.33 13.92
CA LEU A 51 -9.82 6.05 13.22
C LEU A 51 -11.05 6.06 12.28
N ARG A 52 -12.17 6.67 12.70
CA ARG A 52 -13.36 6.81 11.85
C ARG A 52 -13.08 7.67 10.63
N LYS A 53 -12.41 8.80 10.81
CA LYS A 53 -11.97 9.63 9.70
C LYS A 53 -11.07 8.85 8.75
N LEU A 54 -10.08 8.14 9.27
CA LEU A 54 -9.16 7.32 8.48
C LEU A 54 -9.87 6.21 7.70
N GLN A 55 -10.93 5.62 8.26
CA GLN A 55 -11.74 4.60 7.58
C GLN A 55 -12.51 5.16 6.38
N LEU A 56 -12.96 6.41 6.46
CA LEU A 56 -13.74 7.07 5.41
C LEU A 56 -12.87 7.65 4.29
N MET A 57 -11.56 7.77 4.51
CA MET A 57 -10.63 8.25 3.50
C MET A 57 -10.28 7.14 2.50
N THR A 58 -10.17 7.51 1.22
CA THR A 58 -9.61 6.64 0.20
C THR A 58 -8.09 6.61 0.35
N ILE A 59 -7.57 5.50 0.84
CA ILE A 59 -6.13 5.29 1.05
C ILE A 59 -5.62 4.31 -0.01
N SER A 60 -4.60 4.73 -0.76
CA SER A 60 -3.89 3.90 -1.74
C SER A 60 -2.65 3.24 -1.14
N MET A 61 -2.07 2.25 -1.84
CA MET A 61 -0.80 1.63 -1.47
C MET A 61 0.33 2.65 -1.32
N ASP A 62 0.42 3.63 -2.23
CA ASP A 62 1.40 4.72 -2.17
C ASP A 62 1.26 5.57 -0.90
N ILE A 63 0.02 5.88 -0.48
CA ILE A 63 -0.20 6.62 0.78
C ILE A 63 0.21 5.78 1.99
N LEU A 64 -0.08 4.47 2.00
CA LEU A 64 0.37 3.57 3.07
C LEU A 64 1.90 3.53 3.15
N GLU A 65 2.57 3.50 2.01
CA GLU A 65 4.02 3.46 1.93
C GLU A 65 4.64 4.78 2.40
N LYS A 66 4.14 5.93 1.92
CA LYS A 66 4.65 7.26 2.27
C LYS A 66 4.44 7.61 3.73
N THR A 67 3.28 7.27 4.29
CA THR A 67 2.92 7.67 5.65
C THR A 67 3.31 6.64 6.71
N LYS A 68 3.55 5.39 6.31
CA LYS A 68 3.78 4.24 7.21
C LYS A 68 2.70 4.07 8.29
N ILE A 69 1.48 4.58 8.05
CA ILE A 69 0.34 4.54 8.98
C ILE A 69 -0.07 3.11 9.35
N GLY A 70 0.17 2.14 8.46
CA GLY A 70 -0.10 0.72 8.73
C GLY A 70 0.67 0.19 9.94
N ILE A 71 1.89 0.68 10.19
CA ILE A 71 2.70 0.29 11.36
C ILE A 71 2.07 0.86 12.64
N THR A 72 1.69 2.14 12.61
CA THR A 72 1.02 2.82 13.72
C THR A 72 -0.27 2.11 14.12
N LEU A 73 -1.14 1.74 13.16
CA LEU A 73 -2.38 0.99 13.46
C LEU A 73 -2.10 -0.42 14.00
N ASN A 74 -1.09 -1.09 13.44
CA ASN A 74 -0.69 -2.41 13.90
C ASN A 74 -0.18 -2.39 15.35
N SER A 75 0.52 -1.31 15.74
CA SER A 75 0.90 -1.05 17.13
C SER A 75 -0.32 -0.73 17.99
N LEU A 76 -1.18 0.20 17.56
CA LEU A 76 -2.34 0.67 18.31
C LEU A 76 -3.27 -0.47 18.71
N ARG A 77 -3.57 -1.42 17.81
CA ARG A 77 -4.46 -2.55 18.12
C ARG A 77 -3.89 -3.54 19.15
N ARG A 78 -2.60 -3.43 19.50
CA ARG A 78 -1.91 -4.27 20.48
C ARG A 78 -1.67 -3.55 21.82
N LYS A 79 -1.95 -2.23 21.88
CA LYS A 79 -1.85 -1.43 23.10
C LYS A 79 -3.08 -1.64 23.97
N ASP A 80 -2.96 -1.26 25.24
CA ASP A 80 -4.08 -1.18 26.18
C ASP A 80 -4.94 0.04 25.85
N VAL A 81 -5.89 -0.15 24.95
CA VAL A 81 -6.89 0.85 24.52
C VAL A 81 -8.26 0.20 24.56
N SER A 82 -9.32 1.00 24.54
CA SER A 82 -10.69 0.47 24.49
C SER A 82 -10.87 -0.59 23.40
N THR A 83 -11.58 -1.67 23.75
CA THR A 83 -11.89 -2.78 22.84
C THR A 83 -12.49 -2.29 21.51
N GLN A 84 -13.30 -1.23 21.54
CA GLN A 84 -13.90 -0.64 20.35
C GLN A 84 -12.84 -0.01 19.42
N ILE A 85 -11.85 0.69 20.00
CA ILE A 85 -10.73 1.30 19.28
C ILE A 85 -9.83 0.21 18.68
N ALA A 86 -9.47 -0.81 19.48
CA ALA A 86 -8.66 -1.93 19.02
C ALA A 86 -9.33 -2.70 17.86
N ARG A 87 -10.63 -2.97 17.95
CA ARG A 87 -11.42 -3.61 16.89
C ARG A 87 -11.45 -2.76 15.62
N LEU A 88 -11.67 -1.44 15.74
CA LEU A 88 -11.69 -0.55 14.58
C LEU A 88 -10.32 -0.49 13.89
N ALA A 89 -9.24 -0.37 14.65
CA ALA A 89 -7.87 -0.41 14.13
C ALA A 89 -7.53 -1.75 13.46
N HIS A 90 -7.99 -2.87 14.03
CA HIS A 90 -7.85 -4.20 13.42
C HIS A 90 -8.56 -4.29 12.08
N ASN A 91 -9.83 -3.87 12.00
CA ASN A 91 -10.61 -3.89 10.76
C ASN A 91 -9.99 -3.04 9.65
N ILE A 92 -9.48 -1.86 9.98
CA ILE A 92 -8.75 -1.01 9.02
C ILE A 92 -7.48 -1.73 8.54
N THR A 93 -6.72 -2.34 9.47
CA THR A 93 -5.49 -3.06 9.12
C THR A 93 -5.78 -4.24 8.18
N MET A 94 -6.82 -5.03 8.44
CA MET A 94 -7.17 -6.18 7.60
C MET A 94 -7.62 -5.75 6.20
N ARG A 95 -8.40 -4.67 6.09
CA ARG A 95 -8.81 -4.12 4.79
C ARG A 95 -7.61 -3.71 3.94
N TRP A 96 -6.65 -3.02 4.54
CA TRP A 96 -5.46 -2.58 3.82
C TRP A 96 -4.50 -3.72 3.47
N LYS A 97 -4.38 -4.73 4.34
CA LYS A 97 -3.65 -5.96 4.01
C LYS A 97 -4.23 -6.65 2.78
N ALA A 98 -5.54 -6.88 2.77
CA ALA A 98 -6.22 -7.53 1.65
C ALA A 98 -6.04 -6.74 0.34
N MET A 99 -6.13 -5.41 0.40
CA MET A 99 -5.85 -4.53 -0.76
C MET A 99 -4.42 -4.72 -1.29
N VAL A 100 -3.41 -4.69 -0.40
CA VAL A 100 -2.01 -4.84 -0.80
C VAL A 100 -1.74 -6.25 -1.36
N GLU A 101 -2.28 -7.28 -0.72
CA GLU A 101 -2.15 -8.67 -1.17
C GLU A 101 -2.75 -8.88 -2.57
N GLU A 102 -3.90 -8.26 -2.85
CA GLU A 102 -4.54 -8.31 -4.18
C GLU A 102 -3.69 -7.63 -5.25
N ILE A 103 -3.11 -6.47 -4.93
CA ILE A 103 -2.20 -5.75 -5.84
C ILE A 103 -0.97 -6.60 -6.14
N CYS A 104 -0.35 -7.21 -5.12
CA CYS A 104 0.82 -8.07 -5.30
C CYS A 104 0.52 -9.28 -6.21
N ARG A 105 -0.61 -9.98 -5.98
CA ARG A 105 -1.02 -11.10 -6.85
C ARG A 105 -1.24 -10.66 -8.31
N SER A 106 -1.91 -9.53 -8.51
CA SER A 106 -2.18 -8.99 -9.85
C SER A 106 -0.89 -8.62 -10.60
N THR A 107 0.17 -8.20 -9.89
CA THR A 107 1.48 -7.93 -10.50
C THR A 107 2.26 -9.19 -10.85
N GLU A 108 2.04 -10.30 -10.14
CA GLU A 108 2.70 -11.58 -10.37
C GLU A 108 2.14 -12.30 -11.62
N ASP A 109 0.82 -12.20 -11.87
CA ASP A 109 0.19 -12.78 -13.06
C ASP A 109 0.63 -12.14 -14.38
N ASN A 110 1.15 -10.90 -14.33
CA ASN A 110 1.74 -10.21 -15.48
C ASN A 110 3.21 -10.56 -15.72
N ALA A 111 3.86 -11.32 -14.82
CA ALA A 111 5.24 -11.76 -14.92
C ALA A 111 5.40 -13.20 -15.43
N VAL A 112 4.32 -13.84 -15.93
CA VAL A 112 4.42 -15.10 -16.70
C VAL A 112 4.97 -14.78 -18.09
N GLY A 113 6.28 -14.58 -18.10
CA GLY A 113 7.08 -14.28 -19.28
C GLY A 113 8.57 -14.44 -19.01
N ASN A 114 8.98 -15.30 -18.07
CA ASN A 114 10.32 -15.87 -18.08
C ASN A 114 10.35 -17.23 -17.37
N SER A 115 10.92 -18.23 -18.04
CA SER A 115 10.87 -19.64 -17.64
C SER A 115 11.55 -19.88 -16.30
N TYR A 116 10.82 -20.49 -15.37
CA TYR A 116 11.42 -21.16 -14.23
C TYR A 116 12.26 -22.33 -14.77
N VAL A 117 13.59 -22.25 -14.68
CA VAL A 117 14.46 -23.43 -14.80
C VAL A 117 14.57 -24.07 -13.43
N ASP A 118 14.02 -25.27 -13.31
CA ASP A 118 14.08 -26.08 -12.09
C ASP A 118 15.54 -26.40 -11.73
N PRO A 119 16.04 -25.94 -10.56
CA PRO A 119 17.39 -26.28 -10.10
C PRO A 119 17.58 -27.78 -9.83
N CYS A 120 16.51 -28.57 -9.74
CA CYS A 120 16.54 -29.98 -9.39
C CYS A 120 16.87 -30.92 -10.57
N LYS A 121 17.11 -30.41 -11.78
CA LYS A 121 17.57 -31.21 -12.93
C LYS A 121 19.10 -31.38 -13.02
N LEU A 122 19.86 -30.98 -12.01
CA LEU A 122 21.29 -31.35 -11.90
C LEU A 122 21.44 -32.70 -11.19
N GLY A 123 21.09 -33.79 -11.88
CA GLY A 123 21.11 -35.11 -11.25
C GLY A 123 20.70 -36.28 -12.13
N GLU A 124 21.08 -36.29 -13.40
CA GLU A 124 21.15 -37.54 -14.18
C GLU A 124 22.62 -37.75 -14.56
N MET A 125 23.38 -38.36 -13.65
CA MET A 125 24.65 -39.01 -13.99
C MET A 125 24.29 -40.34 -14.65
N ASP A 126 24.43 -40.38 -15.96
CA ASP A 126 24.17 -41.56 -16.78
C ASP A 126 25.08 -42.73 -16.37
N CYS A 127 24.46 -43.87 -16.09
CA CYS A 127 25.12 -45.13 -15.79
C CYS A 127 25.57 -45.83 -17.08
N ALA A 128 26.38 -45.19 -17.92
CA ALA A 128 27.01 -45.87 -19.06
C ALA A 128 28.13 -45.00 -19.64
N ASP A 129 29.36 -45.15 -19.13
CA ASP A 129 30.60 -45.01 -19.89
C ASP A 129 31.80 -45.29 -18.97
N ARG A 130 32.03 -46.58 -18.69
CA ARG A 130 33.33 -47.02 -18.18
C ARG A 130 34.15 -47.47 -19.40
N PRO A 131 35.29 -46.82 -19.71
CA PRO A 131 36.10 -47.23 -20.84
C PRO A 131 36.78 -48.58 -20.56
N THR A 132 36.66 -49.49 -21.52
CA THR A 132 37.47 -50.71 -21.60
C THR A 132 38.86 -50.37 -22.15
N SER A 133 39.90 -50.50 -21.32
CA SER A 133 41.33 -50.73 -21.67
C SER A 133 42.15 -50.52 -20.38
N LEU A 134 43.13 -51.33 -19.99
CA LEU A 134 43.90 -52.40 -20.63
C LEU A 134 44.33 -53.38 -19.52
#